data_AF-A0A0W0EZ94-F1
#
_entry.id   AF-A0A0W0EZ94-F1
#
_cell.length_a   1.000
_cell.length_b   1.000
_cell.length_c   1.000
_cell.angle_alpha   90.00
_cell.angle_beta   90.00
_cell.angle_gamma   90.00
#
_symmetry.space_group_name_H-M   'P 1'
#
loop_
_entity.id
_entity.type
_entity.pdbx_description
1 polymer ?
#
loop_
_entity_poly.entity_id
_entity_poly.type
_entity_poly.pdbx_seq_one_letter_code
_entity_poly.pdbx_strand_id
1 'polypeptide(L)'
;MYNFSHQPEYFDIKPFVPQSHKEHLKKWGGPKFRRLLHFVYTISFVCLLHIDEALKICMKHIQIINGTTLKLTLLFWKTNQFGDIKPFYIKMFPKEYEHLCPVRALMEWIRVSYVKSGYICRKISKLDEVHDNRHEPMTSQQFLKGFWQNLLDVHVDPSSYGGYSF
;
A
#
# COMPACT_ATOMS: atom_id res chain seq x y z
N MET A 1 -5.78 -2.69 -11.99
CA MET A 1 -5.05 -1.70 -11.17
C MET A 1 -3.54 -1.71 -11.40
N TYR A 2 -2.85 -2.84 -11.24
CA TYR A 2 -1.37 -2.93 -11.39
C TYR A 2 -0.85 -2.36 -12.71
N ASN A 3 -1.25 -2.93 -13.86
CA ASN A 3 -0.79 -2.51 -15.19
C ASN A 3 -1.03 -1.03 -15.46
N PHE A 4 -2.23 -0.53 -15.11
CA PHE A 4 -2.57 0.89 -15.28
C PHE A 4 -1.64 1.78 -14.45
N SER A 5 -1.44 1.46 -13.17
CA SER A 5 -0.56 2.26 -12.29
C SER A 5 0.92 2.17 -12.66
N HIS A 6 1.32 1.17 -13.46
CA HIS A 6 2.70 1.00 -13.96
C HIS A 6 2.95 1.69 -15.31
N GLN A 7 1.95 2.39 -15.86
CA GLN A 7 2.20 3.24 -17.02
C GLN A 7 3.14 4.40 -16.64
N PRO A 8 4.06 4.83 -17.52
CA PRO A 8 5.05 5.87 -17.21
C PRO A 8 4.44 7.17 -16.64
N GLU A 9 3.24 7.55 -17.08
CA GLU A 9 2.54 8.72 -16.56
C GLU A 9 2.26 8.66 -15.04
N TYR A 10 1.94 7.46 -14.54
CA TYR A 10 1.50 7.24 -13.17
C TYR A 10 2.56 6.59 -12.29
N PHE A 11 3.61 6.04 -12.90
CA PHE A 11 4.67 5.33 -12.20
C PHE A 11 5.92 6.20 -11.98
N ASP A 12 6.29 7.02 -12.96
CA ASP A 12 7.55 7.76 -12.88
C ASP A 12 7.45 8.93 -11.90
N ILE A 13 8.37 8.96 -10.93
CA ILE A 13 8.48 10.07 -9.98
C ILE A 13 9.24 11.19 -10.68
N LYS A 14 8.51 12.20 -11.13
CA LYS A 14 9.08 13.39 -11.77
C LYS A 14 9.45 14.43 -10.70
N PRO A 15 10.47 15.28 -10.94
CA PRO A 15 10.73 16.44 -10.09
C PRO A 15 9.47 17.31 -9.99
N PHE A 16 9.29 17.97 -8.85
CA PHE A 16 8.17 18.89 -8.68
C PHE A 16 8.26 20.01 -9.72
N VAL A 17 7.23 20.12 -10.55
CA VAL A 17 7.04 21.25 -11.47
C VAL A 17 5.75 21.94 -11.04
N PRO A 18 5.76 23.26 -10.78
CA PRO A 18 4.53 23.99 -10.48
C PRO A 18 3.55 23.83 -11.65
N GLN A 19 2.43 23.15 -11.43
CA GLN A 19 1.36 23.03 -12.41
C GLN A 19 0.19 23.93 -12.00
N SER A 20 -0.65 24.28 -12.97
CA SER A 20 -1.86 25.04 -12.68
C SER A 20 -2.78 24.26 -11.74
N HIS A 21 -3.50 24.97 -10.87
CA HIS A 21 -4.45 24.35 -9.95
C HIS A 21 -5.50 23.47 -10.70
N LYS A 22 -5.88 23.84 -11.92
CA LYS A 22 -6.82 23.07 -12.77
C LYS A 22 -6.25 21.73 -13.25
N GLU A 23 -4.95 21.64 -13.53
CA GLU A 23 -4.32 20.38 -13.97
C GLU A 23 -4.12 19.42 -12.81
N HIS A 24 -3.72 19.93 -11.64
CA HIS A 24 -3.63 19.13 -10.42
C HIS A 24 -4.98 18.52 -10.02
N LEU A 25 -6.07 19.26 -10.16
CA LEU A 25 -7.42 18.76 -9.85
C LEU A 25 -7.85 17.57 -10.72
N LYS A 26 -7.25 17.36 -11.89
CA LYS A 26 -7.56 16.20 -12.75
C LYS A 26 -6.90 14.91 -12.28
N LYS A 27 -5.84 14.97 -11.45
CA LYS A 27 -5.11 13.79 -10.99
C LYS A 27 -5.45 13.47 -9.54
N TRP A 28 -6.16 12.36 -9.32
CA TRP A 28 -6.61 11.96 -7.99
C TRP A 28 -5.49 11.36 -7.12
N GLY A 29 -4.42 10.85 -7.72
CA GLY A 29 -3.33 10.17 -7.01
C GLY A 29 -2.04 10.13 -7.82
N GLY A 30 -0.91 10.35 -7.12
CA GLY A 30 0.41 10.32 -7.71
C GLY A 30 1.11 8.96 -7.58
N PRO A 31 2.36 8.85 -8.10
CA PRO A 31 3.09 7.60 -8.15
C PRO A 31 3.41 6.95 -6.79
N LYS A 32 3.62 7.73 -5.73
CA LYS A 32 3.84 7.19 -4.38
C LYS A 32 2.55 6.66 -3.80
N PHE A 33 1.45 7.41 -3.92
CA PHE A 33 0.16 6.95 -3.41
C PHE A 33 -0.29 5.65 -4.07
N ARG A 34 -0.12 5.52 -5.40
CA ARG A 34 -0.45 4.29 -6.14
C ARG A 34 0.38 3.08 -5.69
N ARG A 35 1.67 3.25 -5.43
CA ARG A 35 2.54 2.19 -4.88
C ARG A 35 2.12 1.77 -3.48
N LEU A 36 1.81 2.74 -2.62
CA LEU A 36 1.31 2.46 -1.28
C LEU A 36 -0.01 1.67 -1.34
N LEU A 37 -0.95 2.09 -2.20
CA LEU A 37 -2.20 1.37 -2.43
C LEU A 37 -1.94 -0.07 -2.90
N HIS A 38 -1.03 -0.26 -3.86
CA HIS A 38 -0.68 -1.60 -4.36
C HIS A 38 -0.05 -2.49 -3.27
N PHE A 39 0.81 -1.94 -2.43
CA PHE A 39 1.32 -2.66 -1.25
C PHE A 39 0.16 -3.08 -0.32
N VAL A 40 -0.76 -2.19 0.00
CA VAL A 40 -1.91 -2.50 0.86
C VAL A 40 -2.78 -3.58 0.23
N TYR A 41 -3.07 -3.53 -1.08
CA TYR A 41 -3.86 -4.55 -1.76
C TYR A 41 -3.20 -5.93 -1.67
N THR A 42 -1.91 -6.01 -2.00
CA THR A 42 -1.19 -7.28 -2.08
C THR A 42 -0.97 -7.90 -0.71
N ILE A 43 -0.61 -7.11 0.31
CA ILE A 43 -0.41 -7.65 1.65
C ILE A 43 -1.74 -8.08 2.29
N SER A 44 -2.81 -7.30 2.08
CA SER A 44 -4.14 -7.66 2.60
C SER A 44 -4.65 -8.93 1.94
N PHE A 45 -4.52 -9.06 0.62
CA PHE A 45 -4.95 -10.25 -0.11
C PHE A 45 -4.15 -11.50 0.27
N VAL A 46 -2.81 -11.42 0.32
CA VAL A 46 -1.94 -12.58 0.59
C VAL A 46 -2.00 -13.04 2.05
N CYS A 47 -2.14 -12.11 3.00
CA CYS A 47 -2.19 -12.42 4.43
C CYS A 47 -3.64 -12.50 4.97
N LEU A 48 -4.66 -12.30 4.12
CA LEU A 48 -6.07 -12.22 4.51
C LEU A 48 -6.33 -11.21 5.63
N LEU A 49 -5.71 -10.04 5.53
CA LEU A 49 -5.85 -8.97 6.51
C LEU A 49 -7.00 -8.06 6.14
N HIS A 50 -7.71 -7.59 7.17
CA HIS A 50 -8.57 -6.42 6.99
C HIS A 50 -7.73 -5.19 6.67
N ILE A 51 -8.31 -4.20 5.98
CA ILE A 51 -7.56 -2.99 5.60
C ILE A 51 -7.04 -2.24 6.82
N ASP A 52 -7.84 -2.13 7.87
CA ASP A 52 -7.43 -1.47 9.11
C ASP A 52 -6.22 -2.16 9.75
N GLU A 53 -6.08 -3.46 9.56
CA GLU A 53 -4.95 -4.26 10.04
C GLU A 53 -3.71 -4.01 9.18
N ALA A 54 -3.88 -4.02 7.85
CA ALA A 54 -2.80 -3.74 6.90
C ALA A 54 -2.26 -2.31 7.04
N LEU A 55 -3.13 -1.33 7.28
CA LEU A 55 -2.74 0.06 7.51
C LEU A 55 -1.96 0.24 8.82
N LYS A 56 -2.16 -0.64 9.81
CA LYS A 56 -1.44 -0.65 11.10
C LYS A 56 -0.11 -1.37 11.07
N ILE A 57 0.36 -1.85 9.91
CA ILE A 57 1.67 -2.48 9.79
C ILE A 57 2.77 -1.43 10.04
N CYS A 58 3.69 -1.77 10.95
CA CYS A 58 4.85 -0.96 11.30
C CYS A 58 6.14 -1.60 10.81
N MET A 59 7.19 -0.79 10.65
CA MET A 59 8.53 -1.25 10.27
C MET A 59 9.07 -2.35 11.18
N LYS A 60 8.72 -2.33 12.48
CA LYS A 60 9.11 -3.38 13.44
C LYS A 60 8.43 -4.74 13.19
N HIS A 61 7.33 -4.78 12.44
CA HIS A 61 6.60 -6.01 12.12
C HIS A 61 7.21 -6.73 10.92
N ILE A 62 8.04 -6.06 10.13
CA ILE A 62 8.60 -6.61 8.89
C ILE A 62 10.08 -6.95 9.05
N GLN A 63 10.48 -8.05 8.42
CA GLN A 63 11.89 -8.43 8.28
C GLN A 63 12.08 -9.07 6.92
N ILE A 64 13.08 -8.62 6.15
CA ILE A 64 13.46 -9.27 4.89
C ILE A 64 14.56 -10.29 5.17
N ILE A 65 14.25 -11.57 4.97
CA ILE A 65 15.14 -12.70 5.13
C ILE A 65 15.71 -13.07 3.75
N ASN A 66 17.03 -13.24 3.66
CA ASN A 66 17.75 -13.64 2.45
C ASN A 66 17.42 -12.77 1.22
N GLY A 67 17.09 -11.49 1.44
CA GLY A 67 16.74 -10.52 0.40
C GLY A 67 15.42 -10.75 -0.35
N THR A 68 14.74 -11.87 -0.12
CA THR A 68 13.61 -12.32 -0.98
C THR A 68 12.42 -12.85 -0.22
N THR A 69 12.50 -13.01 1.10
CA THR A 69 11.41 -13.51 1.93
C THR A 69 11.00 -12.46 2.95
N LEU A 70 9.74 -12.02 2.91
CA LEU A 70 9.16 -11.16 3.93
C LEU A 70 8.66 -12.01 5.09
N LYS A 71 9.22 -11.79 6.28
CA LYS A 71 8.62 -12.22 7.54
C LYS A 71 7.78 -11.08 8.09
N LEU A 72 6.48 -11.31 8.26
CA LEU A 72 5.52 -10.36 8.84
C LEU A 72 5.02 -10.91 10.18
N THR A 73 5.33 -10.22 11.26
CA THR A 73 4.89 -10.54 12.63
C THR A 73 3.81 -9.53 13.07
N LEU A 74 2.56 -9.95 13.11
CA LEU A 74 1.44 -9.11 13.57
C LEU A 74 1.16 -9.37 15.06
N LEU A 75 0.92 -8.30 15.83
CA LEU A 75 0.72 -8.36 17.28
C LEU A 75 -0.74 -8.54 17.70
N PHE A 76 -1.68 -8.53 16.75
CA PHE A 76 -3.11 -8.52 17.03
C PHE A 76 -3.78 -9.56 16.12
N TRP A 77 -4.01 -10.77 16.61
CA TRP A 77 -4.95 -11.69 15.97
C TRP A 77 -6.03 -12.02 16.99
N LYS A 78 -7.30 -11.81 16.60
CA LYS A 78 -8.48 -11.95 17.47
C LYS A 78 -8.77 -13.37 17.95
N THR A 79 -7.96 -14.38 17.61
CA THR A 79 -8.25 -15.79 17.91
C THR A 79 -7.27 -16.49 18.83
N ASN A 80 -6.24 -15.82 19.36
CA ASN A 80 -5.27 -16.51 20.20
C ASN A 80 -5.61 -16.41 21.69
N GLN A 81 -6.46 -17.33 22.16
CA GLN A 81 -6.75 -17.45 23.59
C GLN A 81 -5.57 -18.11 24.35
N PHE A 82 -4.63 -18.81 23.69
CA PHE A 82 -3.61 -19.62 24.37
C PHE A 82 -2.26 -19.85 23.64
N GLY A 83 -1.84 -19.05 22.64
CA GLY A 83 -0.61 -19.36 21.88
C GLY A 83 0.17 -18.16 21.32
N ASP A 84 1.44 -18.43 20.99
CA ASP A 84 2.30 -17.51 20.24
C ASP A 84 1.73 -17.26 18.84
N ILE A 85 1.60 -16.00 18.44
CA ILE A 85 1.17 -15.62 17.08
C ILE A 85 2.32 -15.93 16.11
N LYS A 86 2.12 -16.94 15.25
CA LYS A 86 3.11 -17.30 14.23
C LYS A 86 3.17 -16.21 13.14
N PRO A 87 4.38 -15.80 12.70
CA PRO A 87 4.53 -14.83 11.63
C PRO A 87 4.22 -15.44 10.26
N PHE A 88 3.82 -14.59 9.31
CA PHE A 88 3.72 -14.95 7.90
C PHE A 88 5.11 -14.96 7.28
N TYR A 89 5.41 -15.99 6.50
CA TYR A 89 6.63 -16.05 5.67
C TYR A 89 6.23 -16.05 4.20
N ILE A 90 6.46 -14.92 3.54
CA ILE A 90 6.03 -14.69 2.17
C ILE A 90 7.27 -14.60 1.30
N LYS A 91 7.48 -15.62 0.46
CA LYS A 91 8.54 -15.58 -0.55
C LYS A 91 8.15 -14.63 -1.67
N MET A 92 9.14 -13.97 -2.25
CA MET A 92 8.95 -13.22 -3.48
C MET A 92 8.39 -14.16 -4.56
N PHE A 93 7.26 -13.77 -5.16
CA PHE A 93 6.56 -14.60 -6.13
C PHE A 93 7.34 -14.65 -7.45
N PRO A 94 7.07 -15.65 -8.31
CA PRO A 94 7.55 -15.66 -9.69
C PRO A 94 7.14 -14.41 -10.47
N LYS A 95 7.75 -14.17 -11.62
CA LYS A 95 7.53 -12.97 -12.43
C LYS A 95 6.08 -12.89 -12.94
N GLU A 96 5.49 -14.03 -13.24
CA GLU A 96 4.13 -14.15 -13.75
C GLU A 96 3.09 -13.61 -12.74
N TYR A 97 3.42 -13.66 -11.45
CA TYR A 97 2.58 -13.19 -10.34
C TYR A 97 3.13 -11.92 -9.68
N GLU A 98 3.98 -11.14 -10.37
CA GLU A 98 4.57 -9.94 -9.78
C GLU A 98 3.54 -8.90 -9.33
N HIS A 99 2.43 -8.80 -10.05
CA HIS A 99 1.30 -7.93 -9.75
C HIS A 99 0.59 -8.29 -8.43
N LEU A 100 0.76 -9.52 -7.92
CA LEU A 100 0.23 -9.97 -6.63
C LEU A 100 1.30 -10.05 -5.55
N CYS A 101 2.56 -9.69 -5.83
CA CYS A 101 3.67 -9.95 -4.94
C CYS A 101 3.83 -8.85 -3.88
N PRO A 102 3.49 -9.09 -2.59
CA PRO A 102 3.63 -8.07 -1.55
C PRO A 102 5.08 -7.76 -1.22
N VAL A 103 6.01 -8.69 -1.47
CA VAL A 103 7.44 -8.45 -1.26
C VAL A 103 7.97 -7.39 -2.22
N ARG A 104 7.64 -7.50 -3.51
CA ARG A 104 8.02 -6.49 -4.51
C ARG A 104 7.35 -5.15 -4.23
N ALA A 105 6.04 -5.16 -3.98
CA ALA A 105 5.29 -3.94 -3.68
C ALA A 105 5.83 -3.22 -2.42
N LEU A 106 6.21 -3.96 -1.38
CA LEU A 106 6.85 -3.41 -0.18
C LEU A 106 8.21 -2.80 -0.50
N MET A 107 9.10 -3.53 -1.18
CA MET A 107 10.44 -3.05 -1.51
C MET A 107 10.38 -1.76 -2.34
N GLU A 108 9.45 -1.72 -3.30
CA GLU A 108 9.23 -0.57 -4.14
C GLU A 108 8.68 0.62 -3.35
N TRP A 109 7.71 0.37 -2.46
CA TRP A 109 7.17 1.38 -1.56
C TRP A 109 8.26 1.97 -0.64
N ILE A 110 9.05 1.13 0.01
CA ILE A 110 10.13 1.58 0.92
C ILE A 110 11.17 2.40 0.15
N ARG A 111 11.52 1.99 -1.08
CA ARG A 111 12.47 2.72 -1.93
C ARG A 111 12.02 4.16 -2.21
N VAL A 112 10.74 4.39 -2.46
CA VAL A 112 10.23 5.72 -2.85
C VAL A 112 9.73 6.57 -1.67
N SER A 113 9.31 5.92 -0.60
CA SER A 113 8.76 6.58 0.60
C SER A 113 9.83 6.97 1.60
N TYR A 114 11.00 6.33 1.56
CA TYR A 114 12.09 6.49 2.52
C TYR A 114 11.65 6.26 3.99
N VAL A 115 10.57 5.52 4.22
CA VAL A 115 10.10 5.20 5.57
C VAL A 115 11.08 4.24 6.25
N LYS A 116 11.66 4.67 7.38
CA LYS A 116 12.64 3.89 8.15
C LYS A 116 12.13 3.39 9.50
N SER A 117 11.03 3.96 10.02
CA SER A 117 10.47 3.61 11.33
C SER A 117 8.97 3.92 11.42
N GLY A 118 8.30 3.42 12.47
CA GLY A 118 6.88 3.66 12.72
C GLY A 118 5.98 2.93 11.71
N TYR A 119 4.81 3.51 11.42
CA TYR A 119 3.87 2.97 10.44
C TYR A 119 4.45 3.02 9.01
N ILE A 120 4.24 1.94 8.26
CA ILE A 120 4.63 1.82 6.85
C ILE A 120 3.66 2.59 5.96
N CYS A 121 2.37 2.41 6.23
CA CYS A 121 1.28 2.99 5.46
C CYS A 121 0.95 4.39 6.00
N ARG A 122 1.82 5.38 5.76
CA ARG A 122 1.59 6.75 6.23
C ARG A 122 0.65 7.54 5.31
N LYS A 123 0.05 8.60 5.85
CA LYS A 123 -0.76 9.55 5.09
C LYS A 123 0.04 10.15 3.93
N ILE A 124 -0.60 10.26 2.76
CA ILE A 124 -0.03 10.92 1.58
C ILE A 124 -0.70 12.28 1.38
N SER A 125 0.09 13.31 1.09
CA SER A 125 -0.41 14.65 0.81
C SER A 125 -1.01 14.73 -0.61
N LYS A 126 -1.71 15.81 -0.92
CA LYS A 126 -2.20 16.07 -2.30
C LYS A 126 -1.06 16.23 -3.32
N LEU A 127 0.15 16.52 -2.85
CA LEU A 127 1.36 16.65 -3.66
C LEU A 127 2.12 15.33 -3.79
N ASP A 128 1.51 14.20 -3.42
CA ASP A 128 2.12 12.87 -3.45
C ASP A 128 3.36 12.77 -2.54
N GLU A 129 3.31 13.46 -1.40
CA GLU A 129 4.36 13.43 -0.38
C GLU A 129 3.94 12.59 0.82
N VAL A 130 4.89 11.83 1.35
CA VAL A 130 4.67 11.02 2.55
C VAL A 130 4.75 11.92 3.77
N HIS A 131 3.71 11.95 4.60
CA HIS A 131 3.75 12.69 5.85
C HIS A 131 4.83 12.12 6.79
N ASP A 132 5.56 13.01 7.46
CA ASP A 132 6.64 12.61 8.38
C ASP A 132 6.13 12.08 9.73
N ASN A 133 4.83 12.22 10.02
CA ASN A 133 4.25 11.67 11.25
C ASN A 133 4.33 10.13 11.26
N ARG A 134 5.31 9.59 11.98
CA ARG A 134 5.55 8.15 12.14
C ARG A 134 4.55 7.44 13.06
N HIS A 135 3.73 8.20 13.78
CA HIS A 135 2.79 7.71 14.79
C HIS A 135 1.35 7.61 14.27
N GLU A 136 1.09 8.03 13.04
CA GLU A 136 -0.22 7.98 12.42
C GLU A 136 -0.17 7.24 11.08
N PRO A 137 -0.92 6.14 10.92
CA PRO A 137 -1.11 5.55 9.62
C PRO A 137 -2.05 6.43 8.78
N MET A 138 -2.09 6.15 7.48
CA MET A 138 -3.16 6.57 6.59
C MET A 138 -4.51 6.14 7.16
N THR A 139 -5.53 6.99 7.01
CA THR A 139 -6.89 6.64 7.43
C THR A 139 -7.53 5.72 6.41
N SER A 140 -8.42 4.83 6.88
CA SER A 140 -9.21 3.95 6.00
C SER A 140 -10.03 4.75 4.99
N GLN A 141 -10.49 5.95 5.36
CA GLN A 141 -11.17 6.87 4.44
C GLN A 141 -10.26 7.35 3.29
N GLN A 142 -8.99 7.68 3.55
CA GLN A 142 -8.06 8.05 2.49
C GLN A 142 -7.77 6.86 1.58
N PHE A 143 -7.56 5.67 2.17
CA PHE A 143 -7.39 4.43 1.41
C PHE A 143 -8.59 4.17 0.50
N LEU A 144 -9.82 4.18 1.03
CA LEU A 144 -11.05 3.91 0.27
C LEU A 144 -11.23 4.90 -0.88
N LYS A 145 -10.97 6.19 -0.66
CA LYS A 145 -10.99 7.20 -1.73
C LYS A 145 -10.00 6.85 -2.85
N GLY A 146 -8.78 6.46 -2.50
CA GLY A 146 -7.78 6.05 -3.49
C GLY A 146 -8.16 4.75 -4.21
N PHE A 147 -8.70 3.78 -3.48
CA PHE A 147 -9.17 2.51 -4.03
C PHE A 147 -10.28 2.70 -5.06
N TRP A 148 -11.33 3.47 -4.73
CA TRP A 148 -12.42 3.74 -5.66
C TRP A 148 -11.94 4.42 -6.94
N GLN A 149 -11.02 5.37 -6.83
CA GLN A 149 -10.46 6.01 -8.01
C GLN A 149 -9.59 5.05 -8.86
N ASN A 150 -8.86 4.14 -8.22
CA ASN A 150 -8.10 3.09 -8.91
C ASN A 150 -9.01 2.09 -9.65
N LEU A 151 -10.23 1.85 -9.16
CA LEU A 151 -11.24 1.06 -9.86
C LEU A 151 -11.78 1.80 -11.08
N LEU A 152 -12.09 3.10 -10.95
CA LEU A 152 -12.54 3.94 -12.06
C LEU A 152 -11.49 4.03 -13.18
N ASP A 153 -10.21 4.12 -12.84
CA ASP A 153 -9.09 4.10 -13.79
C ASP A 153 -9.08 2.84 -14.67
N VAL A 154 -9.65 1.72 -14.20
CA VAL A 154 -9.77 0.46 -14.95
C VAL A 154 -11.22 0.14 -15.34
N HIS A 155 -12.09 1.16 -15.35
CA HIS A 155 -13.50 1.07 -15.74
C HIS A 155 -14.32 0.06 -14.93
N VAL A 156 -13.96 -0.13 -13.65
CA VAL A 156 -14.73 -0.92 -12.69
C VAL A 156 -15.57 0.01 -11.81
N ASP A 157 -16.86 -0.27 -11.67
CA ASP A 157 -17.76 0.49 -10.80
C ASP A 157 -17.43 0.25 -9.31
N PRO A 158 -17.05 1.30 -8.55
CA PRO A 158 -16.77 1.18 -7.12
C PRO A 158 -17.98 0.80 -6.28
N SER A 159 -19.22 1.04 -6.74
CA SER A 159 -20.45 0.74 -5.99
C SER A 159 -20.61 -0.74 -5.65
N SER A 160 -19.97 -1.60 -6.45
CA SER A 160 -19.93 -3.05 -6.25
C SER A 160 -19.12 -3.49 -5.04
N TYR A 161 -18.26 -2.60 -4.50
CA TYR A 161 -17.46 -2.86 -3.31
C TYR A 161 -18.04 -2.04 -2.15
N GLY A 162 -18.90 -2.67 -1.35
CA GLY A 162 -19.49 -2.05 -0.17
C GLY A 162 -18.39 -1.48 0.74
N GLY A 163 -18.52 -0.22 1.14
CA GLY A 163 -17.49 0.55 1.88
C GLY A 163 -17.09 0.00 3.26
N TYR A 164 -17.50 -1.23 3.59
CA TYR A 164 -17.31 -1.91 4.87
C TYR A 164 -16.64 -3.29 4.75
N SER A 165 -16.26 -3.74 3.54
CA SER A 165 -15.79 -5.12 3.34
C SER A 165 -14.47 -5.19 2.58
N PHE A 166 -13.38 -4.90 3.30
CA PHE A 166 -12.05 -5.46 3.08
C PHE A 166 -11.39 -5.69 4.44
#